data_AF-M5PB79-F1
#
_entry.id   AF-M5PB79-F1
#
_cell.length_a   1.000
_cell.length_b   1.000
_cell.length_c   1.000
_cell.angle_alpha   90.00
_cell.angle_beta   90.00
_cell.angle_gamma   90.00
#
_symmetry.space_group_name_H-M   'P 1'
#
loop_
_entity.id
_entity.type
_entity.pdbx_description
1 polymer ?
#
loop_
_entity_poly.entity_id
_entity_poly.type
_entity_poly.pdbx_seq_one_letter_code
_entity_poly.pdbx_strand_id
1 'polypeptide(L)'
;MGKVKRNMPCPCGSGLKYKKCCGNPKADVPSVVVQELKQIQKDVMEFAFTEHKQTIDQFLNQYSFLSDLEESAQKICVFNLGVWGVFTQPLADGGLTIFEDYLRKKGGSILRSQTKEAVQSWNNMAPALLQVKDIANGSVRFEDAVANEDITINMNVKREGPFIGEYVLGFPIQVGGHTEFFLQFTIYPKKMADTIKSKVAEALERFTSEGGTAERLMREDFHHLLMKLCQKDEASSANTSVEIEWANDMERETARVLEKGMLDAGHPETFVSWALGVWKSYCAKKAPSIKKTEAFAAALEYFINTISKSEKAVSQAKLAKKYGVSASTVSNRFKDIEAALKDDLDHHLELMPS
;
A
#
# COMPACT_ATOMS: atom_id res chain seq x y z
N MET A 1 13.67 -27.88 34.08
CA MET A 1 14.59 -27.37 33.04
C MET A 1 15.65 -26.49 33.69
N GLY A 2 16.94 -26.82 33.54
CA GLY A 2 18.03 -26.11 34.22
C GLY A 2 18.29 -24.73 33.64
N LYS A 3 18.46 -23.70 34.49
CA LYS A 3 18.84 -22.34 34.05
C LYS A 3 20.16 -22.37 33.29
N VAL A 4 20.15 -21.93 32.03
CA VAL A 4 21.35 -21.86 31.17
C VAL A 4 22.37 -20.91 31.80
N LYS A 5 23.60 -21.39 32.02
CA LYS A 5 24.67 -20.60 32.63
C LYS A 5 25.13 -19.49 31.68
N ARG A 6 25.22 -18.25 32.18
CA ARG A 6 25.51 -17.02 31.40
C ARG A 6 26.71 -17.09 30.44
N ASN A 7 27.73 -17.90 30.75
CA ASN A 7 28.95 -18.00 29.94
C ASN A 7 29.01 -19.22 29.00
N MET A 8 28.00 -20.10 29.01
CA MET A 8 27.94 -21.28 28.14
C MET A 8 27.57 -20.88 26.70
N PRO A 9 27.91 -21.70 25.69
CA PRO A 9 27.37 -21.55 24.34
C PRO A 9 25.84 -21.42 24.37
N CYS A 10 25.32 -20.51 23.57
CA CYS A 10 23.92 -20.18 23.54
C CYS A 10 23.12 -21.34 22.94
N PRO A 11 22.03 -21.79 23.57
CA PRO A 11 21.23 -22.92 23.08
C PRO A 11 20.50 -22.62 21.76
N CYS A 12 20.47 -21.37 21.29
CA CYS A 12 19.90 -21.00 19.99
C CYS A 12 20.76 -21.41 18.79
N GLY A 13 21.91 -22.03 19.02
CA GLY A 13 22.81 -22.50 17.95
C GLY A 13 23.68 -21.40 17.33
N SER A 14 23.79 -20.22 17.95
CA SER A 14 24.61 -19.11 17.41
C SER A 14 26.12 -19.30 17.58
N GLY A 15 26.57 -20.27 18.39
CA GLY A 15 27.98 -20.44 18.76
C GLY A 15 28.52 -19.38 19.75
N LEU A 16 27.76 -18.32 20.04
CA LEU A 16 28.14 -17.26 20.99
C LEU A 16 27.84 -17.67 22.44
N LYS A 17 28.46 -17.01 23.43
CA LYS A 17 28.09 -17.17 24.85
C LYS A 17 26.69 -16.64 25.11
N TYR A 18 25.87 -17.31 25.94
CA TYR A 18 24.47 -16.94 26.23
C TYR A 18 24.29 -15.45 26.57
N LYS A 19 25.11 -14.88 27.48
CA LYS A 19 25.05 -13.46 27.85
C LYS A 19 25.39 -12.45 26.74
N LYS A 20 25.94 -12.92 25.61
CA LYS A 20 26.28 -12.13 24.42
C LYS A 20 25.33 -12.42 23.25
N CYS A 21 24.31 -13.25 23.46
CA CYS A 21 23.32 -13.66 22.47
C CYS A 21 21.93 -13.57 23.12
N CYS A 22 21.17 -14.67 23.30
CA CYS A 22 19.81 -14.65 23.86
C CYS A 22 19.70 -14.08 25.29
N GLY A 23 20.80 -14.00 26.03
CA GLY A 23 20.87 -13.38 27.36
C GLY A 23 21.42 -11.95 27.35
N ASN A 24 21.60 -11.34 26.17
CA ASN A 24 21.95 -9.93 26.00
C ASN A 24 20.70 -9.14 25.60
N PRO A 25 20.19 -8.23 26.43
CA PRO A 25 19.03 -7.40 26.09
C PRO A 25 19.31 -6.37 24.99
N LYS A 26 20.57 -6.25 24.52
CA LYS A 26 21.00 -5.34 23.43
C LYS A 26 21.65 -6.06 22.24
N ALA A 27 21.55 -7.39 22.13
CA ALA A 27 22.09 -8.09 20.96
C ALA A 27 21.10 -8.02 19.81
N ASP A 28 21.55 -7.57 18.64
CA ASP A 28 20.79 -7.70 17.39
C ASP A 28 20.38 -9.15 17.17
N VAL A 29 19.16 -9.33 16.69
CA VAL A 29 18.63 -10.63 16.29
C VAL A 29 19.56 -11.24 15.25
N PRO A 30 20.00 -12.51 15.41
CA PRO A 30 20.80 -13.15 14.39
C PRO A 30 20.08 -13.08 13.03
N SER A 31 20.78 -12.68 11.97
CA SER A 31 20.21 -12.55 10.62
C SER A 31 19.49 -13.82 10.14
N VAL A 32 19.96 -14.98 10.57
CA VAL A 32 19.34 -16.28 10.32
C VAL A 32 17.91 -16.36 10.88
N VAL A 33 17.66 -15.83 12.09
CA VAL A 33 16.31 -15.81 12.69
C VAL A 33 15.39 -14.91 11.87
N VAL A 34 15.88 -13.75 11.43
CA VAL A 34 15.09 -12.84 10.57
C VAL A 34 14.74 -13.50 9.24
N GLN A 35 15.68 -14.21 8.63
CA GLN A 35 15.44 -14.94 7.37
C GLN A 35 14.44 -16.09 7.55
N GLU A 36 14.56 -16.86 8.64
CA GLU A 36 13.60 -17.92 8.97
C GLU A 36 12.20 -17.37 9.21
N LEU A 37 12.08 -16.27 9.97
CA LEU A 37 10.78 -15.66 10.21
C LEU A 37 10.14 -15.18 8.90
N LYS A 38 10.91 -14.58 7.99
CA LYS A 38 10.41 -14.19 6.66
C LYS A 38 9.97 -15.39 5.82
N GLN A 39 10.66 -16.53 5.93
CA GLN A 39 10.24 -17.76 5.25
C GLN A 39 8.95 -18.31 5.87
N ILE A 40 8.86 -18.37 7.20
CA ILE A 40 7.67 -18.86 7.90
C ILE A 40 6.45 -17.98 7.60
N GLN A 41 6.60 -16.66 7.50
CA GLN A 41 5.50 -15.78 7.07
C GLN A 41 4.92 -16.20 5.71
N LYS A 42 5.80 -16.54 4.74
CA LYS A 42 5.38 -17.05 3.42
C LYS A 42 4.75 -18.43 3.53
N ASP A 43 5.36 -19.33 4.29
CA ASP A 43 4.88 -20.70 4.47
C ASP A 43 3.48 -20.74 5.11
N VAL A 44 3.19 -19.82 6.05
CA VAL A 44 1.86 -19.68 6.67
C VAL A 44 0.83 -19.26 5.63
N MET A 45 1.12 -18.26 4.80
CA MET A 45 0.18 -17.82 3.77
C MET A 45 0.04 -18.84 2.63
N GLU A 46 1.13 -19.51 2.25
CA GLU A 46 1.07 -20.61 1.28
C GLU A 46 0.19 -21.75 1.82
N PHE A 47 0.42 -22.19 3.07
CA PHE A 47 -0.43 -23.18 3.74
C PHE A 47 -1.91 -22.75 3.74
N ALA A 48 -2.19 -21.51 4.09
CA ALA A 48 -3.53 -20.95 4.10
C ALA A 48 -4.19 -21.02 2.70
N PHE A 49 -3.57 -20.41 1.69
CA PHE A 49 -4.17 -20.27 0.36
C PHE A 49 -4.06 -21.53 -0.54
N THR A 50 -3.35 -22.57 -0.10
CA THR A 50 -3.28 -23.85 -0.81
C THR A 50 -4.06 -24.95 -0.09
N GLU A 51 -3.76 -25.21 1.18
CA GLU A 51 -4.38 -26.31 1.94
C GLU A 51 -5.76 -25.91 2.48
N HIS A 52 -6.02 -24.62 2.73
CA HIS A 52 -7.30 -24.09 3.22
C HIS A 52 -8.01 -23.19 2.19
N LYS A 53 -7.67 -23.32 0.90
CA LYS A 53 -8.20 -22.47 -0.17
C LYS A 53 -9.74 -22.35 -0.14
N GLN A 54 -10.43 -23.48 -0.02
CA GLN A 54 -11.89 -23.51 -0.06
C GLN A 54 -12.52 -22.72 1.09
N THR A 55 -12.01 -22.86 2.33
CA THR A 55 -12.58 -22.16 3.48
C THR A 55 -12.25 -20.67 3.45
N ILE A 56 -11.07 -20.29 2.94
CA ILE A 56 -10.72 -18.90 2.68
C ILE A 56 -11.63 -18.28 1.61
N ASP A 57 -11.82 -18.96 0.48
CA ASP A 57 -12.70 -18.48 -0.59
C ASP A 57 -14.13 -18.28 -0.06
N GLN A 58 -14.64 -19.24 0.73
CA GLN A 58 -15.95 -19.13 1.39
C GLN A 58 -16.01 -17.96 2.37
N PHE A 59 -14.97 -17.74 3.16
CA PHE A 59 -14.87 -16.62 4.10
C PHE A 59 -14.87 -15.27 3.38
N LEU A 60 -14.02 -15.11 2.35
CA LEU A 60 -13.94 -13.87 1.58
C LEU A 60 -15.26 -13.56 0.84
N ASN A 61 -15.95 -14.58 0.32
CA ASN A 61 -17.24 -14.43 -0.35
C ASN A 61 -18.39 -13.96 0.56
N GLN A 62 -18.20 -13.92 1.89
CA GLN A 62 -19.16 -13.30 2.82
C GLN A 62 -19.19 -11.78 2.67
N TYR A 63 -18.14 -11.19 2.11
CA TYR A 63 -17.97 -9.75 2.00
C TYR A 63 -18.31 -9.27 0.58
N SER A 64 -19.61 -9.05 0.32
CA SER A 64 -20.11 -8.65 -1.00
C SER A 64 -19.48 -7.35 -1.53
N PHE A 65 -19.07 -6.42 -0.63
CA PHE A 65 -18.44 -5.17 -1.02
C PHE A 65 -17.17 -5.36 -1.86
N LEU A 66 -16.50 -6.52 -1.74
CA LEU A 66 -15.30 -6.82 -2.52
C LEU A 66 -15.57 -6.87 -4.03
N SER A 67 -16.79 -7.23 -4.44
CA SER A 67 -17.17 -7.28 -5.86
C SER A 67 -17.40 -5.91 -6.49
N ASP A 68 -17.67 -4.89 -5.66
CA ASP A 68 -17.95 -3.52 -6.11
C ASP A 68 -16.68 -2.65 -6.20
N LEU A 69 -15.54 -3.17 -5.74
CA LEU A 69 -14.26 -2.48 -5.76
C LEU A 69 -13.57 -2.56 -7.13
N GLU A 70 -12.83 -1.51 -7.47
CA GLU A 70 -11.84 -1.57 -8.55
C GLU A 70 -10.77 -2.64 -8.26
N GLU A 71 -10.13 -3.18 -9.30
CA GLU A 71 -9.23 -4.32 -9.19
C GLU A 71 -8.07 -4.10 -8.20
N SER A 72 -7.48 -2.91 -8.18
CA SER A 72 -6.42 -2.50 -7.23
C SER A 72 -6.90 -2.55 -5.79
N ALA A 73 -8.01 -1.88 -5.50
CA ALA A 73 -8.60 -1.85 -4.17
C ALA A 73 -9.06 -3.24 -3.74
N GLN A 74 -9.68 -4.01 -4.64
CA GLN A 74 -10.09 -5.39 -4.39
C GLN A 74 -8.91 -6.26 -3.95
N LYS A 75 -7.78 -6.22 -4.67
CA LYS A 75 -6.56 -6.98 -4.30
C LYS A 75 -6.06 -6.62 -2.89
N ILE A 76 -6.07 -5.33 -2.54
CA ILE A 76 -5.68 -4.85 -1.21
C ILE A 76 -6.64 -5.34 -0.14
N CYS A 77 -7.95 -5.17 -0.33
CA CYS A 77 -8.93 -5.56 0.68
C CYS A 77 -8.99 -7.11 0.81
N VAL A 78 -8.86 -7.88 -0.28
CA VAL A 78 -8.72 -9.35 -0.26
C VAL A 78 -7.47 -9.80 0.50
N PHE A 79 -6.30 -9.19 0.25
CA PHE A 79 -5.08 -9.52 0.98
C PHE A 79 -5.24 -9.28 2.48
N ASN A 80 -5.72 -8.09 2.88
CA ASN A 80 -5.87 -7.73 4.29
C ASN A 80 -6.92 -8.61 4.99
N LEU A 81 -8.06 -8.90 4.37
CA LEU A 81 -9.06 -9.81 4.92
C LEU A 81 -8.52 -11.25 5.01
N GLY A 82 -7.79 -11.70 3.99
CA GLY A 82 -7.21 -13.05 3.98
C GLY A 82 -6.23 -13.24 5.13
N VAL A 83 -5.31 -12.30 5.34
CA VAL A 83 -4.40 -12.34 6.50
C VAL A 83 -5.20 -12.27 7.80
N TRP A 84 -6.14 -11.33 7.94
CA TRP A 84 -6.96 -11.24 9.16
C TRP A 84 -7.72 -12.54 9.47
N GLY A 85 -8.33 -13.16 8.46
CA GLY A 85 -9.03 -14.43 8.58
C GLY A 85 -8.13 -15.58 9.04
N VAL A 86 -6.91 -15.67 8.52
CA VAL A 86 -5.94 -16.71 8.90
C VAL A 86 -5.61 -16.70 10.38
N PHE A 87 -5.53 -15.52 11.01
CA PHE A 87 -5.08 -15.36 12.39
C PHE A 87 -6.20 -15.14 13.41
N THR A 88 -7.41 -14.78 12.98
CA THR A 88 -8.50 -14.41 13.91
C THR A 88 -9.78 -15.24 13.75
N GLN A 89 -9.99 -15.88 12.60
CA GLN A 89 -11.24 -16.58 12.31
C GLN A 89 -11.06 -18.10 12.40
N PRO A 90 -12.04 -18.83 12.96
CA PRO A 90 -11.98 -20.29 13.12
C PRO A 90 -12.26 -21.01 11.79
N LEU A 91 -11.35 -20.88 10.82
CA LEU A 91 -11.51 -21.36 9.44
C LEU A 91 -10.91 -22.76 9.19
N ALA A 92 -10.35 -23.40 10.21
CA ALA A 92 -9.81 -24.75 10.15
C ALA A 92 -10.60 -25.74 11.04
N ASP A 93 -10.38 -27.04 10.79
CA ASP A 93 -11.09 -28.12 11.48
C ASP A 93 -10.94 -28.06 13.01
N GLY A 94 -12.05 -28.30 13.70
CA GLY A 94 -12.10 -28.27 15.16
C GLY A 94 -12.24 -26.87 15.76
N GLY A 95 -12.65 -25.88 14.96
CA GLY A 95 -12.83 -24.50 15.41
C GLY A 95 -11.54 -23.74 15.62
N LEU A 96 -10.45 -24.19 14.99
CA LEU A 96 -9.13 -23.56 15.03
C LEU A 96 -9.04 -22.46 13.98
N THR A 97 -8.19 -21.48 14.25
CA THR A 97 -7.66 -20.60 13.19
C THR A 97 -6.74 -21.39 12.27
N ILE A 98 -6.55 -20.91 11.03
CA ILE A 98 -5.61 -21.53 10.08
C ILE A 98 -4.18 -21.46 10.64
N PHE A 99 -3.84 -20.38 11.34
CA PHE A 99 -2.53 -20.27 11.98
C PHE A 99 -2.31 -21.31 13.09
N GLU A 100 -3.33 -21.60 13.92
CA GLU A 100 -3.24 -22.66 14.91
C GLU A 100 -3.08 -24.05 14.28
N ASP A 101 -3.79 -24.32 13.16
CA ASP A 101 -3.60 -25.57 12.42
C ASP A 101 -2.19 -25.66 11.79
N TYR A 102 -1.67 -24.54 11.28
CA TYR A 102 -0.29 -24.45 10.81
C TYR A 102 0.70 -24.80 11.92
N LEU A 103 0.55 -24.23 13.12
CA LEU A 103 1.42 -24.55 14.26
C LEU A 103 1.32 -26.02 14.66
N ARG A 104 0.12 -26.61 14.60
CA ARG A 104 -0.11 -28.02 14.91
C ARG A 104 0.61 -28.94 13.91
N LYS A 105 0.50 -28.67 12.61
CA LYS A 105 1.04 -29.53 11.53
C LYS A 105 2.52 -29.28 11.26
N LYS A 106 2.94 -28.01 11.22
CA LYS A 106 4.27 -27.58 10.75
C LYS A 106 5.13 -26.98 11.88
N GLY A 107 4.56 -26.55 13.02
CA GLY A 107 5.31 -25.90 14.10
C GLY A 107 6.40 -26.77 14.76
N GLY A 108 6.30 -28.11 14.64
CA GLY A 108 7.34 -29.03 15.12
C GLY A 108 8.67 -28.94 14.36
N SER A 109 8.68 -28.42 13.12
CA SER A 109 9.90 -28.24 12.32
C SER A 109 10.69 -26.97 12.68
N ILE A 110 10.10 -26.06 13.48
CA ILE A 110 10.76 -24.83 13.92
C ILE A 110 11.67 -25.15 15.11
N LEU A 111 12.93 -25.49 14.80
CA LEU A 111 13.88 -26.00 15.80
C LEU A 111 14.44 -24.91 16.73
N ARG A 112 14.63 -23.70 16.23
CA ARG A 112 15.31 -22.63 16.98
C ARG A 112 14.35 -21.92 17.91
N SER A 113 14.74 -21.84 19.19
CA SER A 113 13.88 -21.30 20.26
C SER A 113 13.41 -19.87 20.01
N GLN A 114 14.29 -18.97 19.54
CA GLN A 114 13.91 -17.57 19.24
C GLN A 114 12.90 -17.48 18.10
N THR A 115 13.10 -18.26 17.03
CA THR A 115 12.17 -18.32 15.90
C THR A 115 10.81 -18.86 16.38
N LYS A 116 10.82 -19.93 17.18
CA LYS A 116 9.62 -20.53 17.75
C LYS A 116 8.85 -19.55 18.65
N GLU A 117 9.53 -18.84 19.54
CA GLU A 117 8.93 -17.86 20.44
C GLU A 117 8.30 -16.69 19.66
N ALA A 118 9.01 -16.16 18.65
CA ALA A 118 8.47 -15.13 17.78
C ALA A 118 7.23 -15.60 17.02
N VAL A 119 7.27 -16.79 16.40
CA VAL A 119 6.11 -17.34 15.68
C VAL A 119 4.93 -17.59 16.63
N GLN A 120 5.17 -18.13 17.83
CA GLN A 120 4.10 -18.32 18.82
C GLN A 120 3.45 -17.01 19.27
N SER A 121 4.17 -15.90 19.22
CA SER A 121 3.62 -14.57 19.55
C SER A 121 2.63 -14.04 18.51
N TRP A 122 2.53 -14.65 17.33
CA TRP A 122 1.60 -14.24 16.27
C TRP A 122 0.16 -14.77 16.47
N ASN A 123 -0.10 -15.52 17.54
CA ASN A 123 -1.46 -15.96 17.88
C ASN A 123 -2.38 -14.74 18.08
N ASN A 124 -3.55 -14.78 17.44
CA ASN A 124 -4.53 -13.68 17.45
C ASN A 124 -3.97 -12.35 16.93
N MET A 125 -2.98 -12.39 16.02
CA MET A 125 -2.45 -11.20 15.36
C MET A 125 -3.57 -10.41 14.69
N ALA A 126 -3.63 -9.12 15.00
CA ALA A 126 -4.58 -8.18 14.44
C ALA A 126 -3.85 -7.12 13.58
N PRO A 127 -4.52 -6.54 12.58
CA PRO A 127 -4.00 -5.39 11.88
C PRO A 127 -3.96 -4.16 12.79
N ALA A 128 -3.08 -3.22 12.46
CA ALA A 128 -3.00 -1.91 13.07
C ALA A 128 -3.05 -0.84 11.98
N LEU A 129 -3.76 0.25 12.27
CA LEU A 129 -3.84 1.42 11.41
C LEU A 129 -3.06 2.55 12.07
N LEU A 130 -1.93 2.91 11.47
CA LEU A 130 -0.86 3.61 12.14
C LEU A 130 -0.57 4.95 11.42
N GLN A 131 -0.67 6.07 12.13
CA GLN A 131 -0.28 7.36 11.56
C GLN A 131 1.22 7.59 11.72
N VAL A 132 1.93 7.92 10.64
CA VAL A 132 3.36 8.24 10.69
C VAL A 132 3.57 9.56 11.43
N LYS A 133 4.29 9.52 12.55
CA LYS A 133 4.64 10.71 13.33
C LYS A 133 6.04 11.20 13.06
N ASP A 134 6.98 10.28 12.88
CA ASP A 134 8.39 10.62 12.80
C ASP A 134 9.21 9.50 12.15
N ILE A 135 10.27 9.89 11.45
CA ILE A 135 11.15 8.98 10.69
C ILE A 135 12.59 9.33 11.06
N ALA A 136 13.27 8.43 11.75
CA ALA A 136 14.63 8.64 12.21
C ALA A 136 15.45 7.35 12.18
N ASN A 137 16.68 7.43 11.67
CA ASN A 137 17.70 6.38 11.82
C ASN A 137 17.28 4.95 11.38
N GLY A 138 16.40 4.82 10.38
CA GLY A 138 15.93 3.50 9.90
C GLY A 138 14.80 2.87 10.74
N SER A 139 14.21 3.66 11.64
CA SER A 139 12.99 3.33 12.36
C SER A 139 11.93 4.40 12.09
N VAL A 140 10.67 3.98 12.09
CA VAL A 140 9.52 4.86 11.94
C VAL A 140 8.67 4.76 13.20
N ARG A 141 8.33 5.91 13.78
CA ARG A 141 7.41 6.01 14.91
C ARG A 141 6.03 6.36 14.39
N PHE A 142 5.06 5.60 14.87
CA PHE A 142 3.66 5.75 14.54
C PHE A 142 2.83 5.94 15.81
N GLU A 143 1.67 6.55 15.65
CA GLU A 143 0.58 6.50 16.63
C GLU A 143 -0.51 5.57 16.09
N ASP A 144 -0.97 4.62 16.90
CA ASP A 144 -2.09 3.76 16.57
C ASP A 144 -3.40 4.55 16.57
N ALA A 145 -4.13 4.51 15.45
CA ALA A 145 -5.36 5.28 15.25
C ALA A 145 -6.53 4.83 16.15
N VAL A 146 -6.47 3.61 16.67
CA VAL A 146 -7.53 2.99 17.48
C VAL A 146 -7.10 2.96 18.94
N ALA A 147 -5.91 2.42 19.23
CA ALA A 147 -5.40 2.30 20.59
C ALA A 147 -4.86 3.62 21.17
N ASN A 148 -4.53 4.59 20.31
CA ASN A 148 -3.83 5.84 20.69
C ASN A 148 -2.50 5.58 21.42
N GLU A 149 -1.80 4.51 21.02
CA GLU A 149 -0.50 4.13 21.57
C GLU A 149 0.60 4.38 20.54
N ASP A 150 1.78 4.80 21.01
CA ASP A 150 2.96 4.95 20.16
C ASP A 150 3.60 3.58 19.88
N ILE A 151 3.86 3.30 18.61
CA ILE A 151 4.59 2.11 18.17
C ILE A 151 5.80 2.50 17.30
N THR A 152 6.94 1.86 17.54
CA THR A 152 8.13 2.01 16.71
C THR A 152 8.36 0.75 15.90
N ILE A 153 8.44 0.89 14.58
CA ILE A 153 8.66 -0.22 13.65
C ILE A 153 9.95 0.02 12.89
N ASN A 154 10.80 -1.00 12.82
CA ASN A 154 12.02 -0.94 12.05
C ASN A 154 11.69 -1.12 10.57
N MET A 155 12.01 -0.12 9.76
CA MET A 155 11.69 -0.10 8.33
C MET A 155 12.86 0.51 7.55
N ASN A 156 13.31 -0.18 6.50
CA ASN A 156 14.34 0.38 5.63
C ASN A 156 13.73 1.38 4.64
N VAL A 157 13.52 2.61 5.10
CA VAL A 157 12.81 3.70 4.40
C VAL A 157 13.60 4.30 3.21
N LYS A 158 14.75 3.73 2.83
CA LYS A 158 15.73 4.42 1.96
C LYS A 158 15.25 4.73 0.54
N ARG A 159 14.13 4.14 0.05
CA ARG A 159 13.57 4.43 -1.30
C ARG A 159 12.04 4.35 -1.43
N GLU A 160 11.32 3.54 -0.63
CA GLU A 160 9.89 3.22 -0.86
C GLU A 160 9.06 3.13 0.46
N GLY A 161 9.27 4.04 1.40
CA GLY A 161 8.56 4.02 2.69
C GLY A 161 7.58 5.20 2.86
N PRO A 162 6.73 5.15 3.90
CA PRO A 162 5.70 6.17 4.12
C PRO A 162 6.32 7.49 4.60
N PHE A 163 5.62 8.59 4.34
CA PHE A 163 6.00 9.94 4.76
C PHE A 163 5.25 10.38 6.03
N ILE A 164 5.79 11.38 6.73
CA ILE A 164 5.16 11.94 7.93
C ILE A 164 3.75 12.45 7.63
N GLY A 165 2.79 12.01 8.43
CA GLY A 165 1.37 12.33 8.32
C GLY A 165 0.54 11.36 7.47
N GLU A 166 1.17 10.43 6.75
CA GLU A 166 0.48 9.33 6.08
C GLU A 166 -0.02 8.30 7.08
N TYR A 167 -0.96 7.46 6.65
CA TYR A 167 -1.43 6.31 7.41
C TYR A 167 -0.89 5.02 6.80
N VAL A 168 -0.60 4.04 7.65
CA VAL A 168 -0.14 2.72 7.25
C VAL A 168 -1.05 1.66 7.88
N LEU A 169 -1.64 0.81 7.05
CA LEU A 169 -2.35 -0.38 7.49
C LEU A 169 -1.45 -1.60 7.31
N GLY A 170 -1.23 -2.36 8.37
CA GLY A 170 -0.45 -3.59 8.29
C GLY A 170 -0.60 -4.42 9.56
N PHE A 171 0.10 -5.54 9.62
CA PHE A 171 0.02 -6.50 10.72
C PHE A 171 1.34 -6.48 11.50
N PRO A 172 1.46 -5.70 12.60
CA PRO A 172 2.69 -5.61 13.35
C PRO A 172 3.00 -6.93 14.08
N ILE A 173 4.23 -7.42 13.93
CA ILE A 173 4.74 -8.64 14.57
C ILE A 173 6.05 -8.38 15.30
N GLN A 174 6.26 -9.13 16.38
CA GLN A 174 7.52 -9.13 17.11
C GLN A 174 8.55 -10.03 16.42
N VAL A 175 9.70 -9.46 16.09
CA VAL A 175 10.84 -10.13 15.46
C VAL A 175 12.06 -9.92 16.36
N GLY A 176 12.23 -10.80 17.35
CA GLY A 176 13.42 -10.85 18.19
C GLY A 176 13.78 -9.55 18.95
N GLY A 177 12.78 -8.78 19.37
CA GLY A 177 12.98 -7.59 20.22
C GLY A 177 12.73 -6.26 19.52
N HIS A 178 12.38 -6.28 18.23
CA HIS A 178 11.80 -5.15 17.52
C HIS A 178 10.52 -5.55 16.79
N THR A 179 9.76 -4.55 16.35
CA THR A 179 8.54 -4.74 15.58
C THR A 179 8.82 -4.59 14.08
N GLU A 180 8.23 -5.48 13.27
CA GLU A 180 8.15 -5.39 11.80
C GLU A 180 6.71 -5.61 11.34
N PHE A 181 6.41 -5.39 10.06
CA PHE A 181 5.15 -5.81 9.46
C PHE A 181 5.22 -7.26 8.96
N PHE A 182 4.17 -8.03 9.19
CA PHE A 182 3.96 -9.34 8.57
C PHE A 182 3.69 -9.13 7.08
N LEU A 183 4.58 -9.65 6.23
CA LEU A 183 4.60 -9.51 4.78
C LEU A 183 4.68 -8.07 4.27
N GLN A 184 3.53 -7.43 4.04
CA GLN A 184 3.41 -6.13 3.40
C GLN A 184 2.41 -5.25 4.14
N PHE A 185 2.44 -3.96 3.85
CA PHE A 185 1.57 -2.94 4.41
C PHE A 185 1.00 -2.05 3.30
N THR A 186 -0.08 -1.36 3.59
CA THR A 186 -0.75 -0.42 2.69
C THR A 186 -0.55 1.01 3.19
N ILE A 187 -0.04 1.89 2.33
CA ILE A 187 0.10 3.32 2.63
C ILE A 187 -1.15 4.06 2.13
N TYR A 188 -1.71 4.90 2.98
CA TYR A 188 -2.76 5.85 2.64
C TYR A 188 -2.18 7.27 2.60
N PRO A 189 -2.38 8.01 1.50
CA PRO A 189 -1.86 9.36 1.34
C PRO A 189 -2.32 10.30 2.46
N LYS A 190 -1.46 11.25 2.83
CA LYS A 190 -1.73 12.26 3.87
C LYS A 190 -3.05 13.02 3.69
N LYS A 191 -3.49 13.26 2.45
CA LYS A 191 -4.78 13.92 2.15
C LYS A 191 -6.01 13.17 2.69
N MET A 192 -5.88 11.86 2.96
CA MET A 192 -6.94 11.03 3.53
C MET A 192 -6.95 11.04 5.06
N ALA A 193 -6.00 11.72 5.73
CA ALA A 193 -5.82 11.62 7.18
C ALA A 193 -7.09 11.96 7.97
N ASP A 194 -7.78 13.04 7.62
CA ASP A 194 -8.99 13.46 8.33
C ASP A 194 -10.17 12.52 8.04
N THR A 195 -10.32 12.08 6.79
CA THR A 195 -11.31 11.07 6.40
C THR A 195 -11.09 9.75 7.14
N ILE A 196 -9.84 9.29 7.24
CA ILE A 196 -9.47 8.07 7.96
C ILE A 196 -9.82 8.21 9.45
N LYS A 197 -9.49 9.34 10.07
CA LYS A 197 -9.86 9.61 11.47
C LYS A 197 -11.37 9.56 11.68
N SER A 198 -12.16 10.17 10.79
CA SER A 198 -13.63 10.11 10.86
C SER A 198 -14.12 8.67 10.77
N LYS A 199 -13.63 7.91 9.78
CA LYS A 199 -14.03 6.50 9.56
C LYS A 199 -13.67 5.62 10.75
N VAL A 200 -12.52 5.83 11.37
CA VAL A 200 -12.09 5.14 12.59
C VAL A 200 -13.00 5.49 13.76
N ALA A 201 -13.31 6.78 13.97
CA ALA A 201 -14.19 7.23 15.04
C ALA A 201 -15.61 6.64 14.91
N GLU A 202 -16.17 6.65 13.70
CA GLU A 202 -17.49 6.05 13.44
C GLU A 202 -17.48 4.53 13.63
N ALA A 203 -16.41 3.84 13.22
CA ALA A 203 -16.28 2.40 13.43
C ALA A 203 -16.19 2.06 14.93
N LEU A 204 -15.42 2.84 15.68
CA LEU A 204 -15.32 2.72 17.14
C LEU A 204 -16.65 2.98 17.83
N GLU A 205 -17.35 4.05 17.48
CA GLU A 205 -18.66 4.38 18.06
C GLU A 205 -19.66 3.26 17.81
N ARG A 206 -19.77 2.78 16.56
CA ARG A 206 -20.64 1.65 16.21
C ARG A 206 -20.30 0.40 17.03
N PHE A 207 -19.04 -0.02 17.00
CA PHE A 207 -18.61 -1.25 17.66
C PHE A 207 -18.76 -1.20 19.19
N THR A 208 -18.46 -0.05 19.79
CA THR A 208 -18.63 0.14 21.25
C THR A 208 -20.09 0.22 21.65
N SER A 209 -20.98 0.79 20.82
CA SER A 209 -22.42 0.80 21.05
C SER A 209 -23.03 -0.62 21.04
N GLU A 210 -22.41 -1.56 20.35
CA GLU A 210 -22.80 -2.99 20.28
C GLU A 210 -22.14 -3.84 21.40
N GLY A 211 -21.42 -3.22 22.34
CA GLY A 211 -20.77 -3.88 23.47
C GLY A 211 -19.32 -4.32 23.22
N GLY A 212 -18.72 -3.90 22.11
CA GLY A 212 -17.28 -4.03 21.85
C GLY A 212 -16.44 -3.05 22.67
N THR A 213 -15.12 -3.19 22.62
CA THR A 213 -14.16 -2.23 23.18
C THR A 213 -13.12 -1.84 22.12
N ALA A 214 -12.45 -0.70 22.28
CA ALA A 214 -11.48 -0.21 21.30
C ALA A 214 -10.37 -1.23 21.01
N GLU A 215 -9.90 -1.93 22.04
CA GLU A 215 -8.83 -2.94 21.96
C GLU A 215 -9.25 -4.22 21.22
N ARG A 216 -10.56 -4.40 21.02
CA ARG A 216 -11.14 -5.55 20.33
C ARG A 216 -11.47 -5.24 18.87
N LEU A 217 -11.64 -3.97 18.49
CA LEU A 217 -12.11 -3.55 17.17
C LEU A 217 -11.30 -4.18 16.03
N MET A 218 -9.98 -3.97 16.03
CA MET A 218 -9.12 -4.46 14.95
C MET A 218 -9.03 -5.99 14.90
N ARG A 219 -9.29 -6.68 16.01
CA ARG A 219 -9.28 -8.14 16.03
C ARG A 219 -10.61 -8.75 15.58
N GLU A 220 -11.73 -8.14 15.95
CA GLU A 220 -13.05 -8.76 15.84
C GLU A 220 -13.92 -8.16 14.74
N ASP A 221 -13.65 -6.91 14.36
CA ASP A 221 -14.52 -6.11 13.51
C ASP A 221 -13.79 -5.34 12.41
N PHE A 222 -12.52 -5.69 12.16
CA PHE A 222 -11.67 -5.04 11.17
C PHE A 222 -12.30 -4.95 9.77
N HIS A 223 -13.08 -5.94 9.35
CA HIS A 223 -13.73 -5.95 8.05
C HIS A 223 -14.66 -4.76 7.83
N HIS A 224 -15.36 -4.25 8.86
CA HIS A 224 -16.19 -3.05 8.75
C HIS A 224 -15.34 -1.80 8.55
N LEU A 225 -14.25 -1.66 9.30
CA LEU A 225 -13.33 -0.54 9.13
C LEU A 225 -12.70 -0.58 7.73
N LEU A 226 -12.22 -1.74 7.29
CA LEU A 226 -11.64 -1.92 5.97
C LEU A 226 -12.65 -1.59 4.87
N MET A 227 -13.89 -2.06 4.98
CA MET A 227 -14.96 -1.71 4.05
C MET A 227 -15.15 -0.19 3.96
N LYS A 228 -15.23 0.53 5.09
CA LYS A 228 -15.30 2.00 5.11
C LYS A 228 -14.08 2.65 4.47
N LEU A 229 -12.87 2.13 4.71
CA LEU A 229 -11.64 2.63 4.10
C LEU A 229 -11.61 2.42 2.58
N CYS A 230 -12.19 1.32 2.09
CA CYS A 230 -12.29 1.00 0.65
C CYS A 230 -13.47 1.74 -0.03
N GLN A 231 -14.47 2.24 0.73
CA GLN A 231 -15.57 3.06 0.20
C GLN A 231 -15.07 4.44 -0.26
N LYS A 232 -15.41 4.78 -1.50
CA LYS A 232 -15.35 6.16 -2.00
C LYS A 232 -16.37 6.96 -1.17
N ASP A 233 -15.95 8.03 -0.50
CA ASP A 233 -16.90 8.84 0.28
C ASP A 233 -18.05 9.26 -0.65
N GLU A 234 -19.30 9.24 -0.20
CA GLU A 234 -20.42 9.79 -0.98
C GLU A 234 -20.29 11.33 -1.15
N ALA A 235 -19.47 11.98 -0.32
CA ALA A 235 -19.02 13.35 -0.55
C ALA A 235 -17.94 13.47 -1.66
N SER A 236 -17.31 12.34 -2.00
CA SER A 236 -16.26 12.17 -3.01
C SER A 236 -16.74 11.36 -4.22
N SER A 237 -18.03 10.98 -4.29
CA SER A 237 -18.65 10.34 -5.44
C SER A 237 -19.06 11.34 -6.53
N ALA A 238 -18.62 12.59 -6.40
CA ALA A 238 -18.32 13.42 -7.56
C ALA A 238 -16.86 13.14 -7.97
N ASN A 239 -16.68 12.20 -8.90
CA ASN A 239 -15.45 11.92 -9.65
C ASN A 239 -14.23 11.41 -8.87
N THR A 240 -13.85 10.15 -9.09
CA THR A 240 -12.45 9.70 -8.97
C THR A 240 -11.66 10.04 -10.24
N SER A 241 -11.85 11.24 -10.78
CA SER A 241 -10.71 11.95 -11.34
C SER A 241 -10.09 12.70 -10.16
N VAL A 242 -8.77 12.71 -10.03
CA VAL A 242 -8.16 13.79 -9.26
C VAL A 242 -8.70 15.05 -9.93
N GLU A 243 -9.62 15.77 -9.31
CA GLU A 243 -10.16 16.98 -9.91
C GLU A 243 -9.01 18.00 -9.84
N ILE A 244 -8.16 17.96 -10.87
CA ILE A 244 -7.04 18.85 -11.00
C ILE A 244 -7.64 20.23 -11.07
N GLU A 245 -7.37 21.05 -10.04
CA GLU A 245 -7.83 22.42 -10.04
C GLU A 245 -7.04 23.20 -11.09
N TRP A 246 -7.71 23.60 -12.16
CA TRP A 246 -7.10 24.35 -13.27
C TRP A 246 -7.13 25.84 -13.00
N ALA A 247 -6.07 26.56 -13.37
CA ALA A 247 -5.98 27.98 -13.05
C ALA A 247 -6.93 28.84 -13.90
N ASN A 248 -7.40 28.30 -15.02
CA ASN A 248 -8.36 28.95 -15.92
C ASN A 248 -9.12 27.92 -16.77
N ASP A 249 -10.18 28.38 -17.43
CA ASP A 249 -11.04 27.54 -18.26
C ASP A 249 -10.32 26.93 -19.46
N MET A 250 -9.33 27.62 -20.02
CA MET A 250 -8.60 27.11 -21.18
C MET A 250 -7.67 25.95 -20.83
N GLU A 251 -7.07 25.97 -19.63
CA GLU A 251 -6.31 24.84 -19.09
C GLU A 251 -7.20 23.63 -18.85
N ARG A 252 -8.38 23.86 -18.24
CA ARG A 252 -9.39 22.84 -17.98
C ARG A 252 -9.90 22.22 -19.28
N GLU A 253 -10.18 23.04 -20.28
CA GLU A 253 -10.70 22.57 -21.56
C GLU A 253 -9.62 21.80 -22.34
N THR A 254 -8.36 22.23 -22.27
CA THR A 254 -7.24 21.46 -22.85
C THR A 254 -7.11 20.09 -22.19
N ALA A 255 -7.28 20.01 -20.86
CA ALA A 255 -7.27 18.76 -20.12
C ALA A 255 -8.39 17.82 -20.61
N ARG A 256 -9.61 18.32 -20.77
CA ARG A 256 -10.75 17.54 -21.30
C ARG A 256 -10.51 17.03 -22.73
N VAL A 257 -9.94 17.86 -23.59
CA VAL A 257 -9.62 17.46 -24.98
C VAL A 257 -8.57 16.35 -24.99
N LEU A 258 -7.54 16.44 -24.14
CA LEU A 258 -6.52 15.40 -23.99
C LEU A 258 -7.10 14.11 -23.39
N GLU A 259 -7.86 14.22 -22.30
CA GLU A 259 -8.50 13.09 -21.61
C GLU A 259 -9.39 12.29 -22.57
N LYS A 260 -10.32 12.97 -23.24
CA LYS A 260 -11.18 12.35 -24.24
C LYS A 260 -10.36 11.69 -25.34
N GLY A 261 -9.35 12.38 -25.87
CA GLY A 261 -8.50 11.84 -26.92
C GLY A 261 -7.78 10.55 -26.51
N MET A 262 -7.27 10.48 -25.29
CA MET A 262 -6.53 9.30 -24.80
C MET A 262 -7.47 8.15 -24.43
N LEU A 263 -8.63 8.43 -23.84
CA LEU A 263 -9.66 7.41 -23.56
C LEU A 263 -10.23 6.82 -24.86
N ASP A 264 -10.54 7.65 -25.86
CA ASP A 264 -10.98 7.21 -27.20
C ASP A 264 -9.92 6.33 -27.90
N ALA A 265 -8.64 6.48 -27.54
CA ALA A 265 -7.53 5.66 -28.04
C ALA A 265 -7.32 4.36 -27.23
N GLY A 266 -8.13 4.11 -26.19
CA GLY A 266 -8.11 2.90 -25.37
C GLY A 266 -7.06 2.90 -24.26
N HIS A 267 -6.56 4.07 -23.84
CA HIS A 267 -5.65 4.15 -22.70
C HIS A 267 -6.38 3.95 -21.36
N PRO A 268 -5.78 3.26 -20.37
CA PRO A 268 -6.36 3.11 -19.03
C PRO A 268 -6.56 4.47 -18.32
N GLU A 269 -7.62 4.61 -17.53
CA GLU A 269 -7.95 5.85 -16.80
C GLU A 269 -6.81 6.34 -15.90
N THR A 270 -6.07 5.41 -15.27
CA THR A 270 -4.90 5.73 -14.45
C THR A 270 -3.78 6.40 -15.27
N PHE A 271 -3.54 5.90 -16.48
CA PHE A 271 -2.55 6.47 -17.42
C PHE A 271 -3.00 7.84 -17.93
N VAL A 272 -4.30 8.02 -18.19
CA VAL A 272 -4.87 9.31 -18.58
C VAL A 272 -4.78 10.32 -17.43
N SER A 273 -5.06 9.91 -16.19
CA SER A 273 -4.92 10.76 -15.00
C SER A 273 -3.48 11.25 -14.80
N TRP A 274 -2.50 10.36 -14.96
CA TRP A 274 -1.08 10.73 -14.96
C TRP A 274 -0.74 11.73 -16.07
N ALA A 275 -1.25 11.52 -17.29
CA ALA A 275 -1.08 12.44 -18.40
C ALA A 275 -1.64 13.85 -18.12
N LEU A 276 -2.76 13.95 -17.41
CA LEU A 276 -3.30 15.24 -16.96
C LEU A 276 -2.40 15.90 -15.90
N GLY A 277 -1.72 15.10 -15.06
CA GLY A 277 -0.68 15.59 -14.15
C GLY A 277 0.51 16.23 -14.89
N VAL A 278 0.96 15.62 -15.99
CA VAL A 278 1.99 16.18 -16.87
C VAL A 278 1.54 17.53 -17.44
N TRP A 279 0.28 17.63 -17.89
CA TRP A 279 -0.30 18.89 -18.36
C TRP A 279 -0.32 19.97 -17.26
N LYS A 280 -0.72 19.60 -16.03
CA LYS A 280 -0.73 20.51 -14.89
C LYS A 280 0.66 21.05 -14.56
N SER A 281 1.67 20.20 -14.59
CA SER A 281 3.07 20.59 -14.35
C SER A 281 3.55 21.60 -15.39
N TYR A 282 3.24 21.38 -16.68
CA TYR A 282 3.56 22.34 -17.72
C TYR A 282 2.86 23.70 -17.51
N CYS A 283 1.57 23.69 -17.17
CA CYS A 283 0.81 24.91 -16.89
C CYS A 283 1.42 25.72 -15.73
N ALA A 284 1.79 25.04 -14.64
CA ALA A 284 2.42 25.68 -13.48
C ALA A 284 3.76 26.34 -13.82
N LYS A 285 4.54 25.77 -14.76
CA LYS A 285 5.83 26.32 -15.17
C LYS A 285 5.73 27.45 -16.19
N LYS A 286 4.78 27.38 -17.13
CA LYS A 286 4.75 28.26 -18.30
C LYS A 286 3.61 29.25 -18.34
N ALA A 287 2.55 29.05 -17.55
CA ALA A 287 1.31 29.83 -17.61
C ALA A 287 0.89 30.13 -19.07
N PRO A 288 0.68 29.08 -19.89
CA PRO A 288 0.59 29.23 -21.34
C PRO A 288 -0.63 30.04 -21.77
N SER A 289 -0.47 30.88 -22.80
CA SER A 289 -1.61 31.50 -23.49
C SER A 289 -2.22 30.49 -24.48
N ILE A 290 -3.34 29.89 -24.09
CA ILE A 290 -4.03 28.87 -24.86
C ILE A 290 -5.08 29.53 -25.75
N LYS A 291 -4.86 29.50 -27.07
CA LYS A 291 -5.84 29.96 -28.08
C LYS A 291 -6.59 28.82 -28.77
N LYS A 292 -5.99 27.63 -28.78
CA LYS A 292 -6.52 26.42 -29.40
C LYS A 292 -6.13 25.23 -28.54
N THR A 293 -7.11 24.63 -27.87
CA THR A 293 -6.91 23.57 -26.87
C THR A 293 -6.36 22.30 -27.54
N GLU A 294 -6.83 21.99 -28.74
CA GLU A 294 -6.42 20.82 -29.52
C GLU A 294 -4.94 20.87 -29.92
N ALA A 295 -4.35 22.07 -30.02
CA ALA A 295 -2.93 22.24 -30.32
C ALA A 295 -2.04 21.77 -29.17
N PHE A 296 -2.44 22.04 -27.93
CA PHE A 296 -1.72 21.57 -26.74
C PHE A 296 -2.00 20.11 -26.46
N ALA A 297 -3.25 19.66 -26.56
CA ALA A 297 -3.61 18.24 -26.39
C ALA A 297 -2.85 17.32 -27.36
N ALA A 298 -2.78 17.68 -28.65
CA ALA A 298 -2.03 16.91 -29.64
C ALA A 298 -0.52 16.82 -29.33
N ALA A 299 0.06 17.91 -28.81
CA ALA A 299 1.47 17.96 -28.47
C ALA A 299 1.78 17.22 -27.17
N LEU A 300 0.89 17.29 -26.18
CA LEU A 300 0.99 16.54 -24.93
C LEU A 300 0.90 15.04 -25.17
N GLU A 301 -0.08 14.59 -25.95
CA GLU A 301 -0.18 13.16 -26.29
C GLU A 301 1.06 12.67 -27.04
N TYR A 302 1.65 13.50 -27.92
CA TYR A 302 2.90 13.16 -28.59
C TYR A 302 4.08 13.07 -27.60
N PHE A 303 4.17 14.04 -26.68
CA PHE A 303 5.18 14.05 -25.63
C PHE A 303 5.09 12.80 -24.75
N ILE A 304 3.90 12.52 -24.25
CA ILE A 304 3.58 11.35 -23.42
C ILE A 304 3.99 10.04 -24.13
N ASN A 305 3.59 9.86 -25.39
CA ASN A 305 3.97 8.66 -26.16
C ASN A 305 5.49 8.53 -26.36
N THR A 306 6.20 9.66 -26.43
CA THR A 306 7.67 9.68 -26.59
C THR A 306 8.36 9.25 -25.30
N ILE A 307 7.89 9.73 -24.15
CA ILE A 307 8.52 9.47 -22.85
C ILE A 307 8.12 8.11 -22.25
N SER A 308 6.90 7.62 -22.53
CA SER A 308 6.41 6.34 -22.00
C SER A 308 6.98 5.11 -22.72
N LYS A 309 7.74 5.29 -23.80
CA LYS A 309 8.28 4.21 -24.66
C LYS A 309 7.20 3.21 -25.11
N SER A 310 5.98 3.70 -25.36
CA SER A 310 4.86 2.91 -25.89
C SER A 310 5.31 2.07 -27.10
N GLU A 311 4.92 0.78 -27.13
CA GLU A 311 5.21 -0.14 -28.25
C GLU A 311 4.65 0.36 -29.59
N LYS A 312 3.66 1.27 -29.55
CA LYS A 312 3.05 1.89 -30.73
C LYS A 312 3.59 3.30 -30.91
N ALA A 313 4.66 3.45 -31.69
CA ALA A 313 5.15 4.76 -32.09
C ALA A 313 4.06 5.55 -32.83
N VAL A 314 3.62 6.69 -32.26
CA VAL A 314 2.64 7.59 -32.86
C VAL A 314 3.36 8.79 -33.49
N SER A 315 3.11 9.09 -34.77
CA SER A 315 3.73 10.24 -35.43
C SER A 315 3.00 11.56 -35.14
N GLN A 316 3.73 12.69 -35.18
CA GLN A 316 3.14 14.03 -35.06
C GLN A 316 2.04 14.28 -36.10
N ALA A 317 2.19 13.75 -37.32
CA ALA A 317 1.19 13.87 -38.39
C ALA A 317 -0.12 13.14 -38.05
N LYS A 318 -0.02 11.98 -37.40
CA LYS A 318 -1.21 11.22 -36.96
C LYS A 318 -1.98 11.96 -35.89
N LEU A 319 -1.30 12.52 -34.89
CA LEU A 319 -1.94 13.31 -33.83
C LEU A 319 -2.48 14.64 -34.35
N ALA A 320 -1.76 15.29 -35.27
CA ALA A 320 -2.24 16.48 -35.94
C ALA A 320 -3.59 16.25 -36.64
N LYS A 321 -3.73 15.12 -37.35
CA LYS A 321 -5.00 14.71 -37.95
C LYS A 321 -6.07 14.39 -36.90
N LYS A 322 -5.72 13.65 -35.84
CA LYS A 322 -6.63 13.28 -34.74
C LYS A 322 -7.28 14.51 -34.10
N TYR A 323 -6.49 15.55 -33.87
CA TYR A 323 -6.89 16.77 -33.15
C TYR A 323 -7.25 17.95 -34.07
N GLY A 324 -7.26 17.78 -35.39
CA GLY A 324 -7.62 18.86 -36.32
C GLY A 324 -6.67 20.07 -36.29
N VAL A 325 -5.36 19.83 -36.16
CA VAL A 325 -4.29 20.84 -36.16
C VAL A 325 -3.22 20.51 -37.20
N SER A 326 -2.29 21.43 -37.47
CA SER A 326 -1.16 21.16 -38.38
C SER A 326 -0.04 20.40 -37.66
N ALA A 327 0.70 19.56 -38.39
CA ALA A 327 1.88 18.87 -37.85
C ALA A 327 2.95 19.86 -37.34
N SER A 328 3.09 21.01 -38.00
CA SER A 328 3.97 22.09 -37.55
C SER A 328 3.56 22.67 -36.19
N THR A 329 2.25 22.77 -35.92
CA THR A 329 1.73 23.23 -34.63
C THR A 329 2.07 22.24 -33.52
N VAL A 330 1.85 20.93 -33.77
CA VAL A 330 2.20 19.86 -32.84
C VAL A 330 3.70 19.88 -32.53
N SER A 331 4.55 19.97 -33.57
CA SER A 331 6.00 20.00 -33.42
C SER A 331 6.50 21.17 -32.57
N ASN A 332 5.99 22.38 -32.84
CA ASN A 332 6.39 23.58 -32.10
C ASN A 332 5.96 23.53 -30.63
N ARG A 333 4.75 23.04 -30.36
CA ARG A 333 4.24 22.90 -28.98
C ARG A 333 4.92 21.77 -28.23
N PHE A 334 5.21 20.65 -28.89
CA PHE A 334 5.98 19.55 -28.30
C PHE A 334 7.35 20.03 -27.82
N LYS A 335 8.11 20.76 -28.66
CA LYS A 335 9.42 21.30 -28.29
C LYS A 335 9.36 22.21 -27.08
N ASP A 336 8.31 23.02 -26.97
CA ASP A 336 8.11 23.92 -25.84
C ASP A 336 7.74 23.16 -24.54
N ILE A 337 6.89 22.13 -24.65
CA ILE A 337 6.56 21.23 -23.54
C ILE A 337 7.80 20.46 -23.06
N GLU A 338 8.53 19.86 -23.99
CA GLU A 338 9.76 19.11 -23.72
C GLU A 338 10.79 20.00 -23.03
N ALA A 339 11.03 21.21 -23.55
CA ALA A 339 11.96 22.15 -22.95
C ALA A 339 11.54 22.60 -21.53
N ALA A 340 10.24 22.70 -21.26
CA ALA A 340 9.73 23.10 -19.95
C ALA A 340 9.79 21.96 -18.91
N LEU A 341 9.64 20.71 -19.35
CA LEU A 341 9.52 19.55 -18.46
C LEU A 341 10.80 18.71 -18.37
N LYS A 342 11.82 19.02 -19.17
CA LYS A 342 13.08 18.25 -19.24
C LYS A 342 13.71 17.97 -17.88
N ASP A 343 13.75 18.96 -16.99
CA ASP A 343 14.42 18.84 -15.69
C ASP A 343 13.60 18.03 -14.66
N ASP A 344 12.31 17.82 -14.91
CA ASP A 344 11.40 17.06 -14.04
C ASP A 344 11.03 15.70 -14.66
N LEU A 345 11.63 15.35 -15.80
CA LEU A 345 11.19 14.22 -16.61
C LEU A 345 11.33 12.89 -15.84
N ASP A 346 12.42 12.72 -15.10
CA ASP A 346 12.64 11.52 -14.28
C ASP A 346 11.58 11.39 -13.19
N HIS A 347 11.19 12.50 -12.55
CA HIS A 347 10.11 12.51 -11.55
C HIS A 347 8.74 12.16 -12.15
N HIS A 348 8.43 12.68 -13.35
CA HIS A 348 7.19 12.32 -14.04
C HIS A 348 7.15 10.84 -14.43
N LEU A 349 8.29 10.25 -14.81
CA LEU A 349 8.39 8.84 -15.16
C LEU A 349 8.27 7.91 -13.94
N GLU A 350 8.77 8.33 -12.77
CA GLU A 350 8.59 7.59 -11.51
C GLU A 350 7.11 7.49 -11.09
N LEU A 351 6.30 8.50 -11.44
CA LEU A 351 4.87 8.54 -11.14
C LEU A 351 3.99 7.88 -12.22
N MET A 352 4.60 7.37 -13.30
CA MET A 352 3.86 6.75 -14.40
C MET A 352 3.29 5.40 -13.94
N PRO A 353 1.98 5.14 -14.11
CA PRO A 353 1.38 3.85 -13.79
C PRO A 353 2.03 2.73 -14.62
N SER A 354 2.21 1.57 -13.99
CA SER A 354 2.78 0.35 -14.58
C SER A 354 1.91 -0.30 -15.64
#